data_AF-A0A6B2L519-F1
#
_entry.id   AF-A0A6B2L519-F1
#
_cell.length_a   1.000
_cell.length_b   1.000
_cell.length_c   1.000
_cell.angle_alpha   90.00
_cell.angle_beta   90.00
_cell.angle_gamma   90.00
#
_symmetry.space_group_name_H-M   'P 1'
#
loop_
_entity.id
_entity.type
_entity.pdbx_description
1 polymer ?
#
loop_
_entity_poly.entity_id
_entity_poly.type
_entity_poly.pdbx_seq_one_letter_code
_entity_poly.pdbx_strand_id
1 'polypeptide(L)'
;MKALDNTISTLSNLTSLSLAFNKFTSIPGAMSGLSLLTSLDMSNNMINSIQCNLPSLQKLRISSNNLASLPVGITALTNLEEIDIDGNKINAIQFGACFPKLKTLKWVNNGLTTFPNLADITSLQSLSLRQNSITVIPETISTLHNLSSLELQDNHVHTIHPSISSLTNLRVLYISYNSITQLPPQIGNLSSLEHLDISFNKLIGIPPELGNLTNLRFCMLSNNEIASVPPEIIGLSSIQGISLMDNKITYFPPEILHLRKNKVHVDSCLPDLILNGLYLGNMDSSKYLEGLRYRKITHILMVLKEMDPVFPKEFIYKKISVQDEVGETISQFFEEATDFIDEALSKGGAVLVHCAQGVSRSASIVIAYIIKSQKMTFKEALLFVQNLRPEVSPNPGFSSQLIKWEKAILGEK
;
A
#
# COMPACT_ATOMS: atom_id res chain seq x y z
N MET A 1 -44.38 -8.46 10.34
CA MET A 1 -43.81 -7.78 9.16
C MET A 1 -44.63 -6.52 8.95
N LYS A 2 -44.11 -5.31 9.19
CA LYS A 2 -44.85 -4.10 8.82
C LYS A 2 -44.42 -3.73 7.40
N ALA A 3 -45.30 -3.93 6.43
CA ALA A 3 -45.15 -3.33 5.12
C ALA A 3 -45.02 -1.81 5.30
N LEU A 4 -44.25 -1.15 4.43
CA LEU A 4 -44.27 0.30 4.36
C LEU A 4 -45.70 0.73 4.04
N ASP A 5 -46.26 1.65 4.82
CA ASP A 5 -47.61 2.15 4.59
C ASP A 5 -47.68 2.89 3.24
N ASN A 6 -48.76 2.67 2.50
CA ASN A 6 -49.03 3.34 1.22
C ASN A 6 -49.10 4.87 1.37
N THR A 7 -49.33 5.37 2.59
CA THR A 7 -49.25 6.81 2.91
C THR A 7 -47.88 7.42 2.63
N ILE A 8 -46.80 6.63 2.53
CA ILE A 8 -45.48 7.17 2.15
C ILE A 8 -45.51 7.86 0.78
N SER A 9 -46.36 7.39 -0.14
CA SER A 9 -46.51 7.98 -1.49
C SER A 9 -46.99 9.43 -1.45
N THR A 10 -47.58 9.87 -0.33
CA THR A 10 -48.02 11.26 -0.12
C THR A 10 -46.88 12.21 0.18
N LEU A 11 -45.68 11.70 0.49
CA LEU A 11 -44.47 12.50 0.72
C LEU A 11 -43.84 12.95 -0.61
N SER A 12 -44.60 13.67 -1.44
CA SER A 12 -44.23 14.02 -2.82
C SER A 12 -42.96 14.86 -2.94
N ASN A 13 -42.56 15.56 -1.88
CA ASN A 13 -41.36 16.39 -1.82
C ASN A 13 -40.11 15.64 -1.32
N LEU A 14 -40.23 14.33 -1.04
CA LEU A 14 -39.14 13.53 -0.50
C LEU A 14 -38.06 13.29 -1.57
N THR A 15 -36.84 13.72 -1.28
CA THR A 15 -35.68 13.61 -2.19
C THR A 15 -34.70 12.53 -1.76
N SER A 16 -34.67 12.17 -0.47
CA SER A 16 -33.80 11.12 0.08
C SER A 16 -34.56 10.26 1.08
N LEU A 17 -34.37 8.95 1.00
CA LEU A 17 -34.98 7.97 1.89
C LEU A 17 -33.96 6.88 2.23
N SER A 18 -33.77 6.62 3.53
CA SER A 18 -33.05 5.43 4.01
C SER A 18 -34.00 4.54 4.80
N LEU A 19 -34.02 3.28 4.40
CA LEU A 19 -34.70 2.16 5.05
C LEU A 19 -33.68 1.07 5.39
N ALA A 20 -32.40 1.45 5.55
CA ALA A 20 -31.33 0.52 5.85
C ALA A 20 -31.52 -0.16 7.22
N PHE A 21 -30.85 -1.31 7.42
CA PHE A 21 -30.87 -2.06 8.69
C PHE A 21 -32.28 -2.44 9.15
N ASN A 22 -33.11 -2.88 8.20
CA ASN A 22 -34.47 -3.33 8.46
C ASN A 22 -34.62 -4.82 8.07
N LYS A 23 -35.87 -5.27 7.90
CA LYS A 23 -36.21 -6.65 7.53
C LYS A 23 -37.05 -6.70 6.25
N PHE A 24 -36.84 -5.74 5.33
CA PHE A 24 -37.56 -5.71 4.05
C PHE A 24 -37.11 -6.86 3.17
N THR A 25 -38.06 -7.56 2.55
CA THR A 25 -37.80 -8.67 1.61
C THR A 25 -37.91 -8.23 0.14
N SER A 26 -38.46 -7.04 -0.10
CA SER A 26 -38.58 -6.41 -1.41
C SER A 26 -38.58 -4.88 -1.23
N ILE A 27 -38.30 -4.15 -2.31
CA ILE A 27 -38.55 -2.70 -2.36
C ILE A 27 -40.07 -2.47 -2.30
N PRO A 28 -40.60 -1.71 -1.33
CA PRO A 28 -42.04 -1.48 -1.23
C PRO A 28 -42.63 -0.76 -2.46
N GLY A 29 -43.63 -1.38 -3.11
CA GLY A 29 -44.33 -0.78 -4.26
C GLY A 29 -45.04 0.55 -3.94
N ALA A 30 -45.34 0.79 -2.65
CA ALA A 30 -45.84 2.06 -2.13
C ALA A 30 -44.96 3.28 -2.50
N MET A 31 -43.69 3.06 -2.85
CA MET A 31 -42.76 4.14 -3.18
C MET A 31 -42.87 4.64 -4.63
N SER A 32 -43.68 4.03 -5.50
CA SER A 32 -43.83 4.46 -6.91
C SER A 32 -44.33 5.90 -7.07
N GLY A 33 -44.97 6.50 -6.05
CA GLY A 33 -45.41 7.89 -6.05
C GLY A 33 -44.32 8.92 -5.74
N LEU A 34 -43.13 8.49 -5.32
CA LEU A 34 -42.02 9.36 -4.90
C LEU A 34 -41.21 9.88 -6.10
N SER A 35 -41.84 10.70 -6.94
CA SER A 35 -41.28 11.16 -8.21
C SER A 35 -40.05 12.07 -8.07
N LEU A 36 -39.84 12.70 -6.92
CA LEU A 36 -38.67 13.56 -6.65
C LEU A 36 -37.54 12.84 -5.91
N LEU A 37 -37.68 11.55 -5.61
CA LEU A 37 -36.69 10.78 -4.87
C LEU A 37 -35.43 10.58 -5.72
N THR A 38 -34.32 11.16 -5.29
CA THR A 38 -33.01 11.06 -5.96
C THR A 38 -32.06 10.10 -5.26
N SER A 39 -32.27 9.82 -3.97
CA SER A 39 -31.44 8.90 -3.20
C SER A 39 -32.29 7.89 -2.42
N LEU A 40 -32.03 6.61 -2.64
CA LEU A 40 -32.66 5.51 -1.92
C LEU A 40 -31.60 4.58 -1.35
N ASP A 41 -31.66 4.37 -0.03
CA ASP A 41 -30.81 3.42 0.69
C ASP A 41 -31.69 2.34 1.33
N MET A 42 -31.47 1.10 0.91
CA MET A 42 -32.14 -0.11 1.38
C MET A 42 -31.11 -1.14 1.87
N SER A 43 -29.91 -0.71 2.21
CA SER A 43 -28.83 -1.61 2.59
C SER A 43 -29.13 -2.39 3.89
N ASN A 44 -28.51 -3.55 4.09
CA ASN A 44 -28.70 -4.40 5.28
C ASN A 44 -30.19 -4.76 5.50
N ASN A 45 -30.80 -5.35 4.48
CA ASN A 45 -32.15 -5.88 4.50
C ASN A 45 -32.14 -7.35 4.03
N MET A 46 -33.29 -7.91 3.67
CA MET A 46 -33.44 -9.27 3.15
C MET A 46 -33.99 -9.26 1.71
N ILE A 47 -33.69 -8.19 0.95
CA ILE A 47 -34.26 -7.96 -0.38
C ILE A 47 -33.79 -9.06 -1.33
N ASN A 48 -34.75 -9.70 -1.99
CA ASN A 48 -34.50 -10.71 -3.02
C ASN A 48 -35.06 -10.31 -4.39
N SER A 49 -35.81 -9.21 -4.47
CA SER A 49 -36.36 -8.66 -5.70
C SER A 49 -36.52 -7.14 -5.60
N ILE A 50 -36.29 -6.47 -6.72
CA ILE A 50 -36.40 -5.02 -6.85
C ILE A 50 -37.48 -4.76 -7.90
N GLN A 51 -38.59 -4.15 -7.47
CA GLN A 51 -39.59 -3.57 -8.35
C GLN A 51 -39.69 -2.10 -7.99
N CYS A 52 -39.11 -1.23 -8.81
CA CYS A 52 -39.11 0.20 -8.55
C CYS A 52 -39.34 0.97 -9.85
N ASN A 53 -40.32 1.88 -9.80
CA ASN A 53 -40.50 2.93 -10.79
C ASN A 53 -40.17 4.25 -10.09
N LEU A 54 -38.89 4.63 -10.10
CA LEU A 54 -38.35 5.82 -9.45
C LEU A 54 -37.52 6.61 -10.48
N PRO A 55 -38.17 7.32 -11.42
CA PRO A 55 -37.50 7.84 -12.62
C PRO A 55 -36.44 8.91 -12.33
N SER A 56 -36.55 9.59 -11.18
CA SER A 56 -35.59 10.63 -10.75
C SER A 56 -34.42 10.08 -9.94
N LEU A 57 -34.36 8.76 -9.70
CA LEU A 57 -33.36 8.17 -8.82
C LEU A 57 -31.96 8.31 -9.42
N GLN A 58 -31.05 8.86 -8.62
CA GLN A 58 -29.64 9.06 -8.96
C GLN A 58 -28.73 8.14 -8.15
N LYS A 59 -29.10 7.82 -6.90
CA LYS A 59 -28.32 6.96 -6.02
C LYS A 59 -29.19 5.83 -5.48
N LEU A 60 -28.74 4.60 -5.71
CA LEU A 60 -29.38 3.39 -5.20
C LEU A 60 -28.37 2.57 -4.41
N ARG A 61 -28.60 2.46 -3.09
CA ARG A 61 -27.82 1.56 -2.22
C ARG A 61 -28.70 0.40 -1.78
N ILE A 62 -28.25 -0.80 -2.12
CA ILE A 62 -28.93 -2.07 -1.86
C ILE A 62 -27.92 -3.11 -1.37
N SER A 63 -26.83 -2.65 -0.75
CA SER A 63 -25.78 -3.53 -0.24
C SER A 63 -26.24 -4.41 0.91
N SER A 64 -25.58 -5.55 1.09
CA SER A 64 -25.87 -6.53 2.14
C SER A 64 -27.34 -6.97 2.12
N ASN A 65 -27.76 -7.53 0.98
CA ASN A 65 -29.08 -8.11 0.74
C ASN A 65 -28.94 -9.52 0.16
N ASN A 66 -30.03 -10.14 -0.28
CA ASN A 66 -30.06 -11.52 -0.78
C ASN A 66 -30.29 -11.59 -2.31
N LEU A 67 -29.87 -10.56 -3.05
CA LEU A 67 -30.10 -10.50 -4.50
C LEU A 67 -29.18 -11.46 -5.25
N ALA A 68 -29.76 -12.35 -6.06
CA ALA A 68 -29.00 -13.21 -6.98
C ALA A 68 -28.79 -12.58 -8.37
N SER A 69 -29.59 -11.57 -8.70
CA SER A 69 -29.50 -10.81 -9.94
C SER A 69 -30.09 -9.41 -9.74
N LEU A 70 -29.75 -8.49 -10.64
CA LEU A 70 -30.52 -7.26 -10.78
C LEU A 70 -31.83 -7.54 -11.54
N PRO A 71 -32.96 -6.93 -11.16
CA PRO A 71 -34.23 -7.15 -11.86
C PRO A 71 -34.19 -6.52 -13.27
N VAL A 72 -35.04 -6.98 -14.19
CA VAL A 72 -35.16 -6.34 -15.52
C VAL A 72 -35.51 -4.85 -15.43
N GLY A 73 -36.34 -4.46 -14.45
CA GLY A 73 -36.80 -3.07 -14.29
C GLY A 73 -35.75 -2.07 -13.82
N ILE A 74 -34.56 -2.49 -13.36
CA ILE A 74 -33.51 -1.54 -12.94
C ILE A 74 -33.01 -0.69 -14.12
N THR A 75 -33.13 -1.23 -15.33
CA THR A 75 -32.76 -0.58 -16.59
C THR A 75 -33.59 0.67 -16.89
N ALA A 76 -34.77 0.82 -16.29
CA ALA A 76 -35.60 2.01 -16.44
C ALA A 76 -35.06 3.22 -15.65
N LEU A 77 -34.13 3.00 -14.72
CA LEU A 77 -33.54 4.04 -13.87
C LEU A 77 -32.38 4.76 -14.58
N THR A 78 -32.69 5.41 -15.70
CA THR A 78 -31.71 6.04 -16.60
C THR A 78 -30.95 7.22 -16.00
N ASN A 79 -31.42 7.75 -14.86
CA ASN A 79 -30.78 8.84 -14.12
C ASN A 79 -29.77 8.37 -13.07
N LEU A 80 -29.58 7.05 -12.88
CA LEU A 80 -28.63 6.55 -11.89
C LEU A 80 -27.20 6.99 -12.19
N GLU A 81 -26.58 7.59 -11.18
CA GLU A 81 -25.18 8.00 -11.14
C GLU A 81 -24.34 7.12 -10.21
N GLU A 82 -24.97 6.53 -9.18
CA GLU A 82 -24.31 5.66 -8.20
C GLU A 82 -25.18 4.44 -7.90
N ILE A 83 -24.59 3.25 -8.01
CA ILE A 83 -25.20 1.98 -7.59
C ILE A 83 -24.24 1.28 -6.63
N ASP A 84 -24.75 0.92 -5.46
CA ASP A 84 -24.06 0.10 -4.47
C ASP A 84 -24.81 -1.22 -4.28
N ILE A 85 -24.23 -2.31 -4.78
CA ILE A 85 -24.76 -3.67 -4.71
C ILE A 85 -23.86 -4.61 -3.90
N ASP A 86 -22.99 -4.06 -3.06
CA ASP A 86 -22.01 -4.83 -2.28
C ASP A 86 -22.66 -5.93 -1.45
N GLY A 87 -21.98 -7.05 -1.21
CA GLY A 87 -22.45 -8.10 -0.29
C GLY A 87 -23.79 -8.72 -0.69
N ASN A 88 -24.01 -8.94 -1.99
CA ASN A 88 -25.14 -9.68 -2.53
C ASN A 88 -24.64 -11.00 -3.17
N LYS A 89 -25.42 -11.62 -4.06
CA LYS A 89 -25.06 -12.81 -4.83
C LYS A 89 -25.18 -12.55 -6.34
N ILE A 90 -25.00 -11.30 -6.76
CA ILE A 90 -25.15 -10.87 -8.15
C ILE A 90 -23.86 -11.19 -8.87
N ASN A 91 -23.79 -12.35 -9.51
CA ASN A 91 -22.57 -12.82 -10.20
C ASN A 91 -22.51 -12.45 -11.69
N ALA A 92 -23.57 -11.82 -12.22
CA ALA A 92 -23.61 -11.28 -13.56
C ALA A 92 -24.62 -10.15 -13.62
N ILE A 93 -24.34 -9.16 -14.48
CA ILE A 93 -25.32 -8.16 -14.87
C ILE A 93 -25.38 -8.15 -16.38
N GLN A 94 -26.57 -8.40 -16.92
CA GLN A 94 -26.86 -8.12 -18.32
C GLN A 94 -27.18 -6.64 -18.43
N PHE A 95 -26.15 -5.82 -18.51
CA PHE A 95 -26.32 -4.44 -18.89
C PHE A 95 -26.62 -4.43 -20.39
N GLY A 96 -27.83 -3.99 -20.78
CA GLY A 96 -27.99 -3.28 -22.04
C GLY A 96 -27.56 -1.82 -21.86
N ALA A 97 -27.64 -1.00 -22.91
CA ALA A 97 -27.34 0.45 -22.92
C ALA A 97 -28.27 1.32 -22.03
N CYS A 98 -28.38 0.99 -20.74
CA CYS A 98 -29.47 1.42 -19.85
C CYS A 98 -29.02 2.35 -18.71
N PHE A 99 -27.70 2.52 -18.52
CA PHE A 99 -27.14 3.36 -17.46
C PHE A 99 -26.22 4.46 -18.00
N PRO A 100 -26.76 5.39 -18.81
CA PRO A 100 -25.95 6.39 -19.50
C PRO A 100 -25.23 7.34 -18.55
N LYS A 101 -25.72 7.52 -17.32
CA LYS A 101 -25.17 8.47 -16.33
C LYS A 101 -24.38 7.81 -15.20
N LEU A 102 -24.23 6.48 -15.19
CA LEU A 102 -23.64 5.77 -14.06
C LEU A 102 -22.14 6.06 -13.96
N LYS A 103 -21.74 6.72 -12.88
CA LYS A 103 -20.36 7.11 -12.59
C LYS A 103 -19.71 6.18 -11.58
N THR A 104 -20.49 5.62 -10.65
CA THR A 104 -19.96 4.80 -9.56
C THR A 104 -20.72 3.48 -9.47
N LEU A 105 -19.99 2.38 -9.54
CA LEU A 105 -20.51 1.03 -9.35
C LEU A 105 -19.69 0.32 -8.27
N LYS A 106 -20.32 0.03 -7.13
CA LYS A 106 -19.74 -0.84 -6.09
C LYS A 106 -20.37 -2.22 -6.18
N TRP A 107 -19.51 -3.21 -6.37
CA TRP A 107 -19.87 -4.59 -6.63
C TRP A 107 -18.94 -5.56 -5.88
N VAL A 108 -18.66 -5.21 -4.62
CA VAL A 108 -17.80 -5.93 -3.69
C VAL A 108 -18.53 -7.18 -3.18
N ASN A 109 -17.80 -8.28 -2.99
CA ASN A 109 -18.31 -9.49 -2.34
C ASN A 109 -19.65 -9.98 -2.94
N ASN A 110 -19.63 -10.35 -4.22
CA ASN A 110 -20.80 -10.83 -4.96
C ASN A 110 -20.59 -12.18 -5.65
N GLY A 111 -19.40 -12.79 -5.46
CA GLY A 111 -19.07 -14.08 -6.06
C GLY A 111 -18.80 -14.01 -7.56
N LEU A 112 -18.30 -12.88 -8.07
CA LEU A 112 -17.88 -12.77 -9.48
C LEU A 112 -16.66 -13.66 -9.73
N THR A 113 -16.74 -14.54 -10.72
CA THR A 113 -15.59 -15.38 -11.13
C THR A 113 -14.85 -14.81 -12.34
N THR A 114 -15.49 -13.92 -13.09
CA THR A 114 -14.92 -13.25 -14.26
C THR A 114 -15.11 -11.75 -14.14
N PHE A 115 -14.25 -10.99 -14.81
CA PHE A 115 -14.42 -9.54 -14.90
C PHE A 115 -15.72 -9.24 -15.66
N PRO A 116 -16.62 -8.40 -15.13
CA PRO A 116 -17.92 -8.16 -15.74
C PRO A 116 -17.79 -7.42 -17.08
N ASN A 117 -18.64 -7.75 -18.05
CA ASN A 117 -18.72 -6.99 -19.28
C ASN A 117 -19.43 -5.65 -19.01
N LEU A 118 -18.68 -4.56 -19.08
CA LEU A 118 -19.15 -3.20 -18.80
C LEU A 118 -19.03 -2.28 -20.03
N ALA A 119 -18.93 -2.85 -21.23
CA ALA A 119 -18.70 -2.10 -22.47
C ALA A 119 -19.73 -0.98 -22.72
N ASP A 120 -20.96 -1.17 -22.25
CA ASP A 120 -22.05 -0.21 -22.45
C ASP A 120 -22.12 0.90 -21.38
N ILE A 121 -21.29 0.85 -20.33
CA ILE A 121 -21.27 1.83 -19.23
C ILE A 121 -20.01 2.70 -19.33
N THR A 122 -19.85 3.37 -20.46
CA THR A 122 -18.66 4.19 -20.75
C THR A 122 -18.55 5.44 -19.89
N SER A 123 -19.62 5.85 -19.20
CA SER A 123 -19.61 6.98 -18.24
C SER A 123 -19.02 6.64 -16.88
N LEU A 124 -18.66 5.37 -16.64
CA LEU A 124 -18.16 4.91 -15.35
C LEU A 124 -16.81 5.56 -14.99
N GLN A 125 -16.74 6.11 -13.79
CA GLN A 125 -15.58 6.80 -13.24
C GLN A 125 -14.95 6.05 -12.07
N SER A 126 -15.73 5.26 -11.33
CA SER A 126 -15.28 4.47 -10.19
C SER A 126 -15.93 3.09 -10.20
N LEU A 127 -15.09 2.06 -10.14
CA LEU A 127 -15.49 0.66 -10.14
C LEU A 127 -14.80 -0.06 -8.99
N SER A 128 -15.59 -0.62 -8.07
CA SER A 128 -15.07 -1.49 -7.00
C SER A 128 -15.60 -2.91 -7.16
N LEU A 129 -14.67 -3.85 -7.35
CA LEU A 129 -14.89 -5.29 -7.56
C LEU A 129 -14.17 -6.11 -6.49
N ARG A 130 -13.89 -5.51 -5.34
CA ARG A 130 -13.15 -6.14 -4.25
C ARG A 130 -13.82 -7.42 -3.74
N GLN A 131 -13.04 -8.30 -3.10
CA GLN A 131 -13.56 -9.50 -2.43
C GLN A 131 -14.42 -10.39 -3.34
N ASN A 132 -14.00 -10.58 -4.59
CA ASN A 132 -14.63 -11.50 -5.53
C ASN A 132 -13.64 -12.64 -5.87
N SER A 133 -13.89 -13.37 -6.95
CA SER A 133 -13.05 -14.47 -7.44
C SER A 133 -12.60 -14.23 -8.88
N ILE A 134 -12.41 -12.97 -9.28
CA ILE A 134 -11.99 -12.59 -10.64
C ILE A 134 -10.55 -13.04 -10.87
N THR A 135 -10.28 -13.67 -12.02
CA THR A 135 -8.96 -14.23 -12.34
C THR A 135 -8.13 -13.42 -13.34
N VAL A 136 -8.76 -12.55 -14.13
CA VAL A 136 -8.10 -11.78 -15.19
C VAL A 136 -8.74 -10.40 -15.33
N ILE A 137 -7.92 -9.37 -15.58
CA ILE A 137 -8.40 -8.09 -16.14
C ILE A 137 -8.35 -8.20 -17.68
N PRO A 138 -9.50 -8.22 -18.38
CA PRO A 138 -9.60 -8.57 -19.80
C PRO A 138 -9.35 -7.37 -20.73
N GLU A 139 -9.29 -7.61 -22.04
CA GLU A 139 -9.20 -6.56 -23.07
C GLU A 139 -10.37 -5.56 -23.03
N THR A 140 -11.57 -6.03 -22.66
CA THR A 140 -12.79 -5.21 -22.60
C THR A 140 -12.73 -4.10 -21.56
N ILE A 141 -11.75 -4.13 -20.64
CA ILE A 141 -11.45 -2.99 -19.75
C ILE A 141 -11.23 -1.70 -20.56
N SER A 142 -10.78 -1.82 -21.81
CA SER A 142 -10.48 -0.68 -22.66
C SER A 142 -11.66 0.22 -22.93
N THR A 143 -12.88 -0.30 -22.85
CA THR A 143 -14.11 0.47 -23.05
C THR A 143 -14.36 1.52 -21.96
N LEU A 144 -13.73 1.39 -20.79
CA LEU A 144 -13.95 2.23 -19.61
C LEU A 144 -13.04 3.47 -19.59
N HIS A 145 -12.93 4.20 -20.70
CA HIS A 145 -11.98 5.32 -20.84
C HIS A 145 -12.10 6.45 -19.79
N ASN A 146 -13.27 6.60 -19.16
CA ASN A 146 -13.53 7.60 -18.13
C ASN A 146 -13.16 7.14 -16.71
N LEU A 147 -12.70 5.89 -16.55
CA LEU A 147 -12.42 5.32 -15.24
C LEU A 147 -11.26 6.04 -14.57
N SER A 148 -11.52 6.58 -13.38
CA SER A 148 -10.56 7.29 -12.53
C SER A 148 -10.11 6.45 -11.33
N SER A 149 -10.92 5.46 -10.92
CA SER A 149 -10.61 4.56 -9.81
C SER A 149 -11.04 3.13 -10.12
N LEU A 150 -10.10 2.19 -10.02
CA LEU A 150 -10.34 0.76 -10.16
C LEU A 150 -9.84 0.02 -8.90
N GLU A 151 -10.76 -0.63 -8.21
CA GLU A 151 -10.50 -1.41 -7.00
C GLU A 151 -10.82 -2.90 -7.24
N LEU A 152 -9.82 -3.76 -7.08
CA LEU A 152 -9.84 -5.19 -7.37
C LEU A 152 -9.14 -6.00 -6.26
N GLN A 153 -8.97 -5.42 -5.08
CA GLN A 153 -8.33 -6.08 -3.94
C GLN A 153 -9.08 -7.37 -3.55
N ASP A 154 -8.36 -8.35 -3.00
CA ASP A 154 -8.93 -9.62 -2.54
C ASP A 154 -9.67 -10.38 -3.67
N ASN A 155 -8.94 -10.69 -4.74
CA ASN A 155 -9.43 -11.49 -5.87
C ASN A 155 -8.40 -12.60 -6.20
N HIS A 156 -8.52 -13.22 -7.38
CA HIS A 156 -7.58 -14.24 -7.87
C HIS A 156 -6.90 -13.82 -9.17
N VAL A 157 -6.76 -12.51 -9.39
CA VAL A 157 -6.19 -11.95 -10.62
C VAL A 157 -4.76 -12.44 -10.77
N HIS A 158 -4.45 -13.11 -11.88
CA HIS A 158 -3.09 -13.53 -12.21
C HIS A 158 -2.56 -12.86 -13.49
N THR A 159 -3.44 -12.24 -14.29
CA THR A 159 -3.08 -11.60 -15.55
C THR A 159 -3.81 -10.28 -15.73
N ILE A 160 -3.08 -9.26 -16.18
CA ILE A 160 -3.61 -7.95 -16.57
C ILE A 160 -3.40 -7.78 -18.08
N HIS A 161 -4.47 -7.60 -18.84
CA HIS A 161 -4.35 -7.35 -20.27
C HIS A 161 -3.67 -5.99 -20.55
N PRO A 162 -2.78 -5.88 -21.55
CA PRO A 162 -2.11 -4.61 -21.93
C PRO A 162 -3.05 -3.43 -22.19
N SER A 163 -4.31 -3.70 -22.55
CA SER A 163 -5.34 -2.68 -22.78
C SER A 163 -5.70 -1.88 -21.53
N ILE A 164 -5.21 -2.24 -20.34
CA ILE A 164 -5.29 -1.39 -19.15
C ILE A 164 -4.75 0.02 -19.42
N SER A 165 -3.75 0.16 -20.31
CA SER A 165 -3.17 1.44 -20.72
C SER A 165 -4.12 2.43 -21.37
N SER A 166 -5.28 1.97 -21.85
CA SER A 166 -6.31 2.85 -22.41
C SER A 166 -7.09 3.63 -21.35
N LEU A 167 -6.94 3.29 -20.06
CA LEU A 167 -7.51 4.01 -18.94
C LEU A 167 -6.69 5.26 -18.59
N THR A 168 -6.55 6.18 -19.54
CA THR A 168 -5.66 7.36 -19.41
C THR A 168 -6.09 8.33 -18.31
N ASN A 169 -7.34 8.25 -17.84
CA ASN A 169 -7.88 9.02 -16.72
C ASN A 169 -7.71 8.32 -15.36
N LEU A 170 -7.14 7.12 -15.31
CA LEU A 170 -7.04 6.34 -14.08
C LEU A 170 -6.05 7.00 -13.12
N ARG A 171 -6.53 7.37 -11.94
CA ARG A 171 -5.76 7.98 -10.85
C ARG A 171 -5.46 6.99 -9.73
N VAL A 172 -6.35 6.02 -9.52
CA VAL A 172 -6.24 5.02 -8.46
C VAL A 172 -6.39 3.62 -9.05
N LEU A 173 -5.37 2.77 -8.83
CA LEU A 173 -5.40 1.35 -9.16
C LEU A 173 -5.00 0.54 -7.93
N TYR A 174 -5.97 -0.15 -7.33
CA TYR A 174 -5.74 -1.03 -6.20
C TYR A 174 -6.06 -2.48 -6.57
N ILE A 175 -5.03 -3.32 -6.56
CA ILE A 175 -5.02 -4.72 -7.01
C ILE A 175 -4.27 -5.62 -6.02
N SER A 176 -4.17 -5.19 -4.76
CA SER A 176 -3.51 -5.96 -3.69
C SER A 176 -4.24 -7.28 -3.37
N TYR A 177 -3.58 -8.23 -2.73
CA TYR A 177 -4.17 -9.54 -2.38
C TYR A 177 -4.73 -10.29 -3.61
N ASN A 178 -3.85 -10.53 -4.58
CA ASN A 178 -4.14 -11.26 -5.82
C ASN A 178 -3.00 -12.28 -6.09
N SER A 179 -2.90 -12.80 -7.31
CA SER A 179 -1.85 -13.75 -7.73
C SER A 179 -1.09 -13.27 -8.97
N ILE A 180 -0.92 -11.95 -9.12
CA ILE A 180 -0.25 -11.33 -10.27
C ILE A 180 1.24 -11.64 -10.21
N THR A 181 1.79 -12.19 -11.29
CA THR A 181 3.22 -12.52 -11.41
C THR A 181 4.02 -11.47 -12.17
N GLN A 182 3.36 -10.71 -13.07
CA GLN A 182 3.98 -9.68 -13.90
C GLN A 182 2.99 -8.53 -14.17
N LEU A 183 3.53 -7.32 -14.25
CA LEU A 183 2.83 -6.16 -14.79
C LEU A 183 3.12 -6.04 -16.30
N PRO A 184 2.12 -5.74 -17.15
CA PRO A 184 2.39 -5.44 -18.56
C PRO A 184 3.21 -4.13 -18.66
N PRO A 185 4.18 -4.02 -19.58
CA PRO A 185 4.93 -2.78 -19.84
C PRO A 185 4.03 -1.56 -20.07
N GLN A 186 2.86 -1.78 -20.67
CA GLN A 186 1.85 -0.77 -20.95
C GLN A 186 1.28 -0.10 -19.68
N ILE A 187 1.54 -0.63 -18.48
CA ILE A 187 1.21 0.06 -17.22
C ILE A 187 1.82 1.46 -17.17
N GLY A 188 3.00 1.67 -17.78
CA GLY A 188 3.67 2.97 -17.86
C GLY A 188 2.93 4.04 -18.66
N ASN A 189 1.87 3.68 -19.39
CA ASN A 189 1.05 4.62 -20.17
C ASN A 189 -0.10 5.23 -19.35
N LEU A 190 -0.29 4.82 -18.08
CA LEU A 190 -1.30 5.38 -17.19
C LEU A 190 -0.85 6.75 -16.66
N SER A 191 -0.73 7.74 -17.54
CA SER A 191 -0.13 9.04 -17.25
C SER A 191 -0.79 9.83 -16.12
N SER A 192 -2.05 9.55 -15.80
CA SER A 192 -2.80 10.19 -14.68
C SER A 192 -2.68 9.43 -13.35
N LEU A 193 -1.98 8.29 -13.29
CA LEU A 193 -1.98 7.44 -12.10
C LEU A 193 -1.24 8.10 -10.94
N GLU A 194 -1.91 8.22 -9.81
CA GLU A 194 -1.39 8.83 -8.57
C GLU A 194 -1.16 7.78 -7.48
N HIS A 195 -1.98 6.73 -7.44
CA HIS A 195 -1.91 5.67 -6.45
C HIS A 195 -1.94 4.30 -7.11
N LEU A 196 -0.88 3.51 -6.86
CA LEU A 196 -0.78 2.11 -7.25
C LEU A 196 -0.55 1.26 -6.01
N ASP A 197 -1.44 0.30 -5.77
CA ASP A 197 -1.23 -0.75 -4.77
C ASP A 197 -1.35 -2.13 -5.40
N ILE A 198 -0.23 -2.84 -5.45
CA ILE A 198 -0.12 -4.24 -5.90
C ILE A 198 0.52 -5.10 -4.80
N SER A 199 0.41 -4.69 -3.54
CA SER A 199 0.96 -5.44 -2.41
C SER A 199 0.30 -6.81 -2.27
N PHE A 200 0.96 -7.77 -1.63
CA PHE A 200 0.42 -9.13 -1.45
C PHE A 200 0.05 -9.80 -2.79
N ASN A 201 1.03 -9.88 -3.68
CA ASN A 201 0.95 -10.57 -4.98
C ASN A 201 2.18 -11.49 -5.14
N LYS A 202 2.45 -11.95 -6.36
CA LYS A 202 3.59 -12.82 -6.68
C LYS A 202 4.51 -12.17 -7.72
N LEU A 203 4.59 -10.84 -7.71
CA LEU A 203 5.29 -10.07 -8.73
C LEU A 203 6.80 -10.38 -8.66
N ILE A 204 7.38 -10.91 -9.74
CA ILE A 204 8.80 -11.29 -9.76
C ILE A 204 9.74 -10.13 -10.12
N GLY A 205 9.20 -9.06 -10.71
CA GLY A 205 9.96 -7.92 -11.19
C GLY A 205 9.07 -6.73 -11.53
N ILE A 206 9.68 -5.54 -11.55
CA ILE A 206 9.02 -4.29 -11.91
C ILE A 206 9.39 -3.96 -13.37
N PRO A 207 8.43 -3.73 -14.27
CA PRO A 207 8.75 -3.30 -15.63
C PRO A 207 9.44 -1.92 -15.61
N PRO A 208 10.51 -1.69 -16.39
CA PRO A 208 11.17 -0.38 -16.51
C PRO A 208 10.20 0.77 -16.79
N GLU A 209 9.15 0.49 -17.57
CA GLU A 209 8.11 1.43 -17.95
C GLU A 209 7.30 1.97 -16.77
N LEU A 210 7.34 1.33 -15.59
CA LEU A 210 6.78 1.92 -14.36
C LEU A 210 7.37 3.32 -14.10
N GLY A 211 8.64 3.54 -14.46
CA GLY A 211 9.32 4.83 -14.38
C GLY A 211 8.65 5.96 -15.17
N ASN A 212 7.78 5.65 -16.13
CA ASN A 212 7.07 6.65 -16.93
C ASN A 212 5.88 7.30 -16.18
N LEU A 213 5.51 6.78 -15.01
CA LEU A 213 4.37 7.28 -14.21
C LEU A 213 4.74 8.53 -13.42
N THR A 214 4.93 9.65 -14.12
CA THR A 214 5.41 10.92 -13.55
C THR A 214 4.46 11.57 -12.53
N ASN A 215 3.17 11.21 -12.54
CA ASN A 215 2.18 11.67 -11.55
C ASN A 215 2.03 10.74 -10.34
N LEU A 216 2.72 9.59 -10.31
CA LEU A 216 2.57 8.62 -9.24
C LEU A 216 3.11 9.17 -7.92
N ARG A 217 2.29 9.15 -6.88
CA ARG A 217 2.61 9.64 -5.53
C ARG A 217 2.88 8.50 -4.56
N PHE A 218 2.13 7.41 -4.67
CA PHE A 218 2.27 6.25 -3.81
C PHE A 218 2.31 4.97 -4.62
N CYS A 219 3.37 4.18 -4.41
CA CYS A 219 3.59 2.89 -5.06
C CYS A 219 3.82 1.80 -4.01
N MET A 220 2.81 0.97 -3.76
CA MET A 220 2.88 -0.10 -2.77
C MET A 220 3.13 -1.43 -3.49
N LEU A 221 4.34 -1.98 -3.30
CA LEU A 221 4.84 -3.21 -3.93
C LEU A 221 5.22 -4.27 -2.88
N SER A 222 4.83 -4.07 -1.63
CA SER A 222 5.23 -4.92 -0.51
C SER A 222 4.64 -6.32 -0.58
N ASN A 223 5.28 -7.31 0.03
CA ASN A 223 4.82 -8.70 0.03
C ASN A 223 4.66 -9.25 -1.41
N ASN A 224 5.76 -9.25 -2.15
CA ASN A 224 5.87 -9.78 -3.51
C ASN A 224 7.17 -10.62 -3.66
N GLU A 225 7.50 -11.04 -4.87
CA GLU A 225 8.71 -11.84 -5.18
C GLU A 225 9.76 -11.03 -5.97
N ILE A 226 9.74 -9.69 -5.86
CA ILE A 226 10.55 -8.80 -6.70
C ILE A 226 12.04 -9.01 -6.40
N ALA A 227 12.81 -9.39 -7.42
CA ALA A 227 14.24 -9.66 -7.28
C ALA A 227 15.14 -8.43 -7.50
N SER A 228 14.68 -7.45 -8.28
CA SER A 228 15.43 -6.23 -8.60
C SER A 228 14.49 -5.06 -8.85
N VAL A 229 15.00 -3.85 -8.63
CA VAL A 229 14.33 -2.60 -8.98
C VAL A 229 15.01 -2.00 -10.23
N PRO A 230 14.27 -1.66 -11.30
CA PRO A 230 14.85 -1.06 -12.50
C PRO A 230 15.38 0.36 -12.21
N PRO A 231 16.51 0.78 -12.82
CA PRO A 231 17.04 2.13 -12.66
C PRO A 231 16.05 3.22 -13.11
N GLU A 232 15.15 2.90 -14.04
CA GLU A 232 14.07 3.78 -14.54
C GLU A 232 13.11 4.24 -13.44
N ILE A 233 13.14 3.64 -12.24
CA ILE A 233 12.36 4.10 -11.08
C ILE A 233 12.61 5.59 -10.73
N ILE A 234 13.73 6.17 -11.16
CA ILE A 234 14.00 7.62 -11.03
C ILE A 234 13.05 8.51 -11.81
N GLY A 235 12.36 7.96 -12.82
CA GLY A 235 11.38 8.69 -13.62
C GLY A 235 10.10 9.05 -12.85
N LEU A 236 9.88 8.43 -11.68
CA LEU A 236 8.77 8.73 -10.77
C LEU A 236 8.94 10.09 -10.08
N SER A 237 8.82 11.18 -10.84
CA SER A 237 9.16 12.54 -10.39
C SER A 237 8.26 13.11 -9.30
N SER A 238 7.02 12.63 -9.17
CA SER A 238 6.05 13.08 -8.14
C SER A 238 5.95 12.14 -6.94
N ILE A 239 6.80 11.12 -6.84
CA ILE A 239 6.67 10.08 -5.83
C ILE A 239 6.91 10.62 -4.43
N GLN A 240 6.08 10.18 -3.49
CA GLN A 240 6.12 10.56 -2.08
C GLN A 240 6.41 9.34 -1.20
N GLY A 241 5.93 8.16 -1.59
CA GLY A 241 6.24 6.91 -0.90
C GLY A 241 6.29 5.70 -1.83
N ILE A 242 7.30 4.86 -1.64
CA ILE A 242 7.44 3.55 -2.25
C ILE A 242 7.66 2.52 -1.15
N SER A 243 6.82 1.48 -1.11
CA SER A 243 7.01 0.36 -0.17
C SER A 243 7.46 -0.87 -0.95
N LEU A 244 8.64 -1.40 -0.61
CA LEU A 244 9.26 -2.59 -1.21
C LEU A 244 9.51 -3.68 -0.16
N MET A 245 8.84 -3.60 0.99
CA MET A 245 9.02 -4.53 2.09
C MET A 245 8.65 -5.95 1.67
N ASP A 246 9.25 -6.95 2.32
CA ASP A 246 8.93 -8.36 2.12
C ASP A 246 8.98 -8.79 0.64
N ASN A 247 10.06 -8.41 -0.04
CA ASN A 247 10.41 -8.84 -1.40
C ASN A 247 11.70 -9.67 -1.41
N LYS A 248 12.19 -10.03 -2.61
CA LYS A 248 13.44 -10.80 -2.83
C LYS A 248 14.58 -9.92 -3.39
N ILE A 249 14.57 -8.61 -3.10
CA ILE A 249 15.42 -7.63 -3.79
C ILE A 249 16.87 -7.76 -3.35
N THR A 250 17.74 -8.33 -4.19
CA THR A 250 19.18 -8.49 -3.90
C THR A 250 19.99 -7.24 -4.22
N TYR A 251 19.52 -6.50 -5.22
CA TYR A 251 20.19 -5.34 -5.76
C TYR A 251 19.24 -4.15 -5.87
N PHE A 252 19.71 -3.00 -5.40
CA PHE A 252 19.06 -1.73 -5.65
C PHE A 252 19.97 -0.89 -6.55
N PRO A 253 19.42 -0.29 -7.61
CA PRO A 253 20.19 0.60 -8.45
C PRO A 253 20.61 1.84 -7.64
N PRO A 254 21.84 2.39 -7.80
CA PRO A 254 22.30 3.62 -7.12
C PRO A 254 21.29 4.77 -7.19
N GLU A 255 20.56 4.82 -8.29
CA GLU A 255 19.38 5.61 -8.58
C GLU A 255 18.37 5.70 -7.43
N ILE A 256 18.08 4.61 -6.69
CA ILE A 256 17.09 4.65 -5.61
C ILE A 256 17.52 5.58 -4.45
N LEU A 257 18.82 5.81 -4.29
CA LEU A 257 19.35 6.75 -3.29
C LEU A 257 18.95 8.19 -3.63
N HIS A 258 18.70 8.52 -4.90
CA HIS A 258 18.20 9.83 -5.30
C HIS A 258 16.77 10.06 -4.81
N LEU A 259 15.92 9.02 -4.80
CA LEU A 259 14.56 9.14 -4.26
C LEU A 259 14.58 9.49 -2.77
N ARG A 260 15.46 8.87 -1.98
CA ARG A 260 15.59 9.18 -0.54
C ARG A 260 16.03 10.62 -0.28
N LYS A 261 16.93 11.17 -1.12
CA LYS A 261 17.34 12.59 -1.03
C LYS A 261 16.16 13.54 -1.23
N ASN A 262 15.16 13.15 -2.02
CA ASN A 262 13.94 13.90 -2.25
C ASN A 262 12.87 13.68 -1.17
N LYS A 263 13.25 13.15 0.01
CA LYS A 263 12.34 12.81 1.12
C LYS A 263 11.24 11.82 0.73
N VAL A 264 11.49 10.99 -0.28
CA VAL A 264 10.60 9.87 -0.61
C VAL A 264 10.76 8.83 0.49
N HIS A 265 9.64 8.42 1.07
CA HIS A 265 9.62 7.30 2.00
C HIS A 265 9.89 6.01 1.23
N VAL A 266 11.05 5.39 1.46
CA VAL A 266 11.43 4.12 0.84
C VAL A 266 11.63 3.08 1.92
N ASP A 267 10.56 2.37 2.26
CA ASP A 267 10.63 1.20 3.14
C ASP A 267 11.26 0.05 2.38
N SER A 268 12.52 -0.25 2.67
CA SER A 268 13.23 -1.39 2.11
C SER A 268 13.85 -2.25 3.21
N CYS A 269 13.94 -3.55 2.95
CA CYS A 269 14.64 -4.50 3.79
C CYS A 269 16.18 -4.33 3.71
N LEU A 270 16.72 -3.24 3.15
CA LEU A 270 18.16 -3.08 3.01
C LEU A 270 18.72 -2.04 3.97
N PRO A 271 19.86 -2.34 4.60
CA PRO A 271 20.47 -1.41 5.52
C PRO A 271 21.19 -0.29 4.76
N ASP A 272 21.23 0.88 5.37
CA ASP A 272 21.79 2.11 4.82
C ASP A 272 23.30 2.11 5.01
N LEU A 273 24.06 2.33 3.93
CA LEU A 273 25.52 2.52 4.02
C LEU A 273 25.79 3.88 4.67
N ILE A 274 26.38 3.87 5.87
CA ILE A 274 26.69 5.07 6.65
C ILE A 274 28.13 5.53 6.42
N LEU A 275 29.08 4.61 6.61
CA LEU A 275 30.50 4.78 6.29
C LEU A 275 30.96 3.58 5.49
N ASN A 276 32.14 3.63 4.87
CA ASN A 276 32.67 2.50 4.10
C ASN A 276 32.66 1.21 4.96
N GLY A 277 31.81 0.25 4.57
CA GLY A 277 31.62 -1.02 5.30
C GLY A 277 30.73 -0.96 6.55
N LEU A 278 30.24 0.20 6.99
CA LEU A 278 29.33 0.33 8.13
C LEU A 278 27.90 0.58 7.65
N TYR A 279 27.00 -0.34 7.98
CA TYR A 279 25.60 -0.27 7.60
C TYR A 279 24.67 -0.14 8.82
N LEU A 280 23.68 0.75 8.73
CA LEU A 280 22.61 0.91 9.72
C LEU A 280 21.30 0.32 9.16
N GLY A 281 20.74 -0.66 9.85
CA GLY A 281 19.51 -1.32 9.41
C GLY A 281 18.49 -1.53 10.52
N ASN A 282 17.42 -2.22 10.15
CA ASN A 282 16.36 -2.69 11.04
C ASN A 282 16.36 -4.24 11.12
N MET A 283 15.41 -4.80 11.85
CA MET A 283 15.28 -6.26 11.99
C MET A 283 15.03 -6.97 10.65
N ASP A 284 14.37 -6.32 9.71
CA ASP A 284 14.11 -6.96 8.41
C ASP A 284 15.36 -6.95 7.54
N SER A 285 16.23 -5.93 7.71
CA SER A 285 17.57 -5.92 7.12
C SER A 285 18.42 -7.11 7.55
N SER A 286 18.33 -7.54 8.82
CA SER A 286 19.12 -8.67 9.31
C SER A 286 18.62 -10.03 8.83
N LYS A 287 17.39 -10.12 8.31
CA LYS A 287 16.81 -11.37 7.79
C LYS A 287 17.14 -11.63 6.33
N TYR A 288 17.85 -10.71 5.68
CA TYR A 288 18.03 -10.74 4.23
C TYR A 288 19.41 -11.24 3.77
N LEU A 289 19.62 -12.56 3.83
CA LEU A 289 20.92 -13.22 3.62
C LEU A 289 21.69 -12.78 2.36
N GLU A 290 21.04 -12.78 1.19
CA GLU A 290 21.72 -12.46 -0.08
C GLU A 290 22.15 -10.99 -0.15
N GLY A 291 21.34 -10.06 0.39
CA GLY A 291 21.73 -8.65 0.45
C GLY A 291 22.85 -8.37 1.46
N LEU A 292 22.93 -9.18 2.53
CA LEU A 292 24.05 -9.15 3.47
C LEU A 292 25.34 -9.66 2.80
N ARG A 293 25.28 -10.78 2.06
CA ARG A 293 26.39 -11.34 1.29
C ARG A 293 26.89 -10.39 0.21
N TYR A 294 25.98 -9.80 -0.57
CA TYR A 294 26.31 -8.82 -1.60
C TYR A 294 27.09 -7.62 -1.04
N ARG A 295 26.73 -7.15 0.17
CA ARG A 295 27.39 -6.06 0.89
C ARG A 295 28.67 -6.48 1.61
N LYS A 296 29.07 -7.75 1.50
CA LYS A 296 30.21 -8.34 2.21
C LYS A 296 30.10 -8.17 3.73
N ILE A 297 28.88 -8.19 4.27
CA ILE A 297 28.67 -8.20 5.71
C ILE A 297 29.32 -9.46 6.28
N THR A 298 30.17 -9.30 7.28
CA THR A 298 30.80 -10.40 8.02
C THR A 298 30.41 -10.37 9.49
N HIS A 299 30.03 -9.19 10.00
CA HIS A 299 29.67 -8.96 11.40
C HIS A 299 28.28 -8.34 11.53
N ILE A 300 27.51 -8.76 12.53
CA ILE A 300 26.18 -8.23 12.82
C ILE A 300 26.08 -7.86 14.30
N LEU A 301 25.85 -6.58 14.56
CA LEU A 301 25.65 -6.01 15.88
C LEU A 301 24.16 -5.79 16.14
N MET A 302 23.59 -6.62 17.01
CA MET A 302 22.17 -6.62 17.38
C MET A 302 21.96 -5.78 18.64
N VAL A 303 21.22 -4.67 18.55
CA VAL A 303 20.95 -3.77 19.68
C VAL A 303 19.50 -3.92 20.15
N LEU A 304 19.16 -5.10 20.65
CA LEU A 304 17.82 -5.46 21.12
C LEU A 304 17.82 -6.66 22.09
N LYS A 305 16.79 -6.75 22.94
CA LYS A 305 16.68 -7.74 24.02
C LYS A 305 16.26 -9.13 23.54
N GLU A 306 15.23 -9.19 22.72
CA GLU A 306 14.53 -10.44 22.37
C GLU A 306 14.67 -10.75 20.88
N MET A 307 15.75 -11.43 20.53
CA MET A 307 15.95 -12.15 19.27
C MET A 307 17.25 -12.95 19.35
N ASP A 308 17.26 -14.11 18.71
CA ASP A 308 18.47 -14.88 18.43
C ASP A 308 19.02 -14.51 17.04
N PRO A 309 20.33 -14.71 16.80
CA PRO A 309 20.91 -14.55 15.47
C PRO A 309 20.14 -15.31 14.39
N VAL A 310 19.80 -14.64 13.29
CA VAL A 310 19.03 -15.24 12.18
C VAL A 310 19.86 -16.24 11.39
N PHE A 311 21.14 -15.93 11.15
CA PHE A 311 22.08 -16.75 10.38
C PHE A 311 23.38 -17.01 11.17
N PRO A 312 23.33 -17.73 12.31
CA PRO A 312 24.45 -17.82 13.27
C PRO A 312 25.72 -18.49 12.71
N LYS A 313 25.60 -19.22 11.59
CA LYS A 313 26.74 -19.87 10.93
C LYS A 313 27.39 -19.01 9.84
N GLU A 314 26.72 -17.95 9.40
CA GLU A 314 27.16 -17.13 8.27
C GLU A 314 27.91 -15.87 8.71
N PHE A 315 27.55 -15.31 9.88
CA PHE A 315 28.10 -14.05 10.36
C PHE A 315 28.59 -14.17 11.81
N ILE A 316 29.51 -13.29 12.18
CA ILE A 316 29.93 -13.10 13.57
C ILE A 316 28.93 -12.15 14.23
N TYR A 317 28.32 -12.57 15.33
CA TYR A 317 27.31 -11.77 16.02
C TYR A 317 27.83 -11.19 17.33
N LYS A 318 27.35 -9.98 17.62
CA LYS A 318 27.43 -9.35 18.94
C LYS A 318 26.05 -8.86 19.32
N LYS A 319 25.61 -9.15 20.54
CA LYS A 319 24.30 -8.74 21.05
C LYS A 319 24.47 -7.75 22.20
N ILE A 320 23.84 -6.59 22.06
CA ILE A 320 23.68 -5.57 23.09
C ILE A 320 22.20 -5.56 23.50
N SER A 321 21.93 -6.06 24.69
CA SER A 321 20.57 -6.21 25.19
C SER A 321 20.11 -4.93 25.91
N VAL A 322 19.54 -3.99 25.16
CA VAL A 322 19.06 -2.68 25.68
C VAL A 322 17.62 -2.41 25.22
N GLN A 323 16.77 -1.93 26.12
CA GLN A 323 15.43 -1.44 25.82
C GLN A 323 15.47 0.01 25.33
N ASP A 324 14.49 0.41 24.51
CA ASP A 324 14.45 1.76 23.93
C ASP A 324 13.74 2.75 24.85
N GLU A 325 14.28 2.93 26.05
CA GLU A 325 13.67 3.75 27.10
C GLU A 325 14.61 4.87 27.55
N VAL A 326 14.05 5.98 28.01
CA VAL A 326 14.82 7.17 28.40
C VAL A 326 15.76 6.89 29.58
N GLY A 327 15.39 5.97 30.48
CA GLY A 327 16.19 5.60 31.65
C GLY A 327 17.26 4.54 31.40
N GLU A 328 17.29 3.94 30.21
CA GLU A 328 18.21 2.84 29.91
C GLU A 328 19.64 3.31 29.63
N THR A 329 20.62 2.51 30.03
CA THR A 329 22.05 2.85 29.88
C THR A 329 22.67 2.10 28.72
N ILE A 330 22.71 2.75 27.55
CA ILE A 330 23.36 2.24 26.35
C ILE A 330 24.86 2.60 26.29
N SER A 331 25.28 3.68 26.95
CA SER A 331 26.65 4.21 26.84
C SER A 331 27.73 3.27 27.34
N GLN A 332 27.40 2.37 28.27
CA GLN A 332 28.33 1.34 28.76
C GLN A 332 28.82 0.40 27.65
N PHE A 333 28.07 0.29 26.56
CA PHE A 333 28.41 -0.56 25.42
C PHE A 333 29.09 0.20 24.27
N PHE A 334 29.27 1.52 24.36
CA PHE A 334 29.81 2.30 23.23
C PHE A 334 31.21 1.83 22.85
N GLU A 335 32.13 1.71 23.79
CA GLU A 335 33.51 1.30 23.48
C GLU A 335 33.54 -0.10 22.85
N GLU A 336 32.92 -1.08 23.51
CA GLU A 336 32.82 -2.45 23.02
C GLU A 336 32.15 -2.56 21.63
N ALA A 337 31.10 -1.78 21.39
CA ALA A 337 30.43 -1.73 20.10
C ALA A 337 31.32 -1.13 19.00
N THR A 338 32.05 -0.06 19.32
CA THR A 338 32.98 0.55 18.37
C THR A 338 34.13 -0.39 18.02
N ASP A 339 34.68 -1.11 18.99
CA ASP A 339 35.76 -2.06 18.76
C ASP A 339 35.30 -3.24 17.89
N PHE A 340 34.07 -3.71 18.07
CA PHE A 340 33.46 -4.74 17.22
C PHE A 340 33.27 -4.26 15.76
N ILE A 341 32.92 -2.99 15.57
CA ILE A 341 32.85 -2.37 14.24
C ILE A 341 34.25 -2.31 13.62
N ASP A 342 35.25 -1.81 14.35
CA ASP A 342 36.64 -1.72 13.88
C ASP A 342 37.24 -3.10 13.52
N GLU A 343 36.93 -4.15 14.30
CA GLU A 343 37.34 -5.53 14.02
C GLU A 343 36.83 -5.99 12.64
N ALA A 344 35.56 -5.73 12.33
CA ALA A 344 34.96 -6.11 11.06
C ALA A 344 35.62 -5.39 9.87
N LEU A 345 35.81 -4.07 10.02
CA LEU A 345 36.32 -3.21 8.97
C LEU A 345 37.82 -3.44 8.70
N SER A 346 38.62 -3.64 9.74
CA SER A 346 40.06 -3.91 9.63
C SER A 346 40.38 -5.22 8.89
N LYS A 347 39.45 -6.20 8.91
CA LYS A 347 39.56 -7.46 8.15
C LYS A 347 39.06 -7.33 6.70
N GLY A 348 38.71 -6.13 6.24
CA GLY A 348 38.15 -5.88 4.90
C GLY A 348 36.71 -6.35 4.72
N GLY A 349 36.02 -6.68 5.82
CA GLY A 349 34.60 -7.01 5.84
C GLY A 349 33.73 -5.78 6.05
N ALA A 350 32.43 -6.02 6.24
CA ALA A 350 31.46 -5.00 6.59
C ALA A 350 30.61 -5.43 7.80
N VAL A 351 30.00 -4.45 8.46
CA VAL A 351 29.19 -4.64 9.66
C VAL A 351 27.79 -4.07 9.47
N LEU A 352 26.78 -4.84 9.87
CA LEU A 352 25.42 -4.38 10.02
C LEU A 352 25.13 -4.10 11.50
N VAL A 353 24.78 -2.87 11.82
CA VAL A 353 24.25 -2.49 13.14
C VAL A 353 22.74 -2.33 13.02
N HIS A 354 21.97 -3.10 13.77
CA HIS A 354 20.50 -3.03 13.70
C HIS A 354 19.82 -3.18 15.06
N CYS A 355 18.62 -2.62 15.15
CA CYS A 355 17.65 -2.89 16.21
C CYS A 355 16.31 -3.24 15.57
N ALA A 356 15.19 -3.15 16.30
CA ALA A 356 13.88 -3.40 15.73
C ALA A 356 13.59 -2.51 14.50
N GLN A 357 13.74 -1.20 14.63
CA GLN A 357 13.38 -0.21 13.61
C GLN A 357 14.58 0.51 12.96
N GLY A 358 15.77 0.40 13.56
CA GLY A 358 16.96 1.07 13.03
C GLY A 358 17.04 2.58 13.29
N VAL A 359 16.20 3.14 14.16
CA VAL A 359 16.04 4.61 14.33
C VAL A 359 16.65 5.18 15.61
N SER A 360 16.67 4.42 16.71
CA SER A 360 17.11 4.92 18.03
C SER A 360 18.29 4.11 18.58
N ARG A 361 18.08 2.88 19.08
CA ARG A 361 19.16 2.05 19.68
C ARG A 361 20.38 1.81 18.79
N SER A 362 20.19 1.19 17.63
CA SER A 362 21.29 0.93 16.69
C SER A 362 21.87 2.20 16.10
N ALA A 363 21.03 3.20 15.84
CA ALA A 363 21.49 4.52 15.39
C ALA A 363 22.38 5.19 16.43
N SER A 364 22.07 5.04 17.72
CA SER A 364 22.90 5.58 18.81
C SER A 364 24.29 4.96 18.82
N ILE A 365 24.40 3.64 18.62
CA ILE A 365 25.69 2.96 18.47
C ILE A 365 26.46 3.49 17.26
N VAL A 366 25.80 3.63 16.11
CA VAL A 366 26.42 4.16 14.88
C VAL A 366 26.90 5.60 15.07
N ILE A 367 26.11 6.44 15.73
CA ILE A 367 26.49 7.83 16.05
C ILE A 367 27.69 7.85 17.01
N ALA A 368 27.71 7.00 18.04
CA ALA A 368 28.85 6.88 18.95
C ALA A 368 30.15 6.50 18.23
N TYR A 369 30.05 5.58 17.25
CA TYR A 369 31.17 5.20 16.39
C TYR A 369 31.65 6.35 15.50
N ILE A 370 30.73 7.12 14.89
CA ILE A 370 31.08 8.29 14.06
C ILE A 370 31.79 9.36 14.90
N ILE A 371 31.30 9.64 16.11
CA ILE A 371 31.96 10.56 17.05
C ILE A 371 33.40 10.11 17.33
N LYS A 372 33.62 8.82 17.63
CA LYS A 372 34.95 8.23 17.90
C LYS A 372 35.89 8.30 16.69
N SER A 373 35.42 7.82 15.54
CA SER A 373 36.24 7.60 14.35
C SER A 373 36.45 8.85 13.49
N GLN A 374 35.41 9.69 13.32
CA GLN A 374 35.46 10.90 12.48
C GLN A 374 35.71 12.18 13.26
N LYS A 375 35.82 12.10 14.60
CA LYS A 375 36.01 13.25 15.50
C LYS A 375 34.94 14.34 15.34
N MET A 376 33.70 13.93 15.04
CA MET A 376 32.53 14.79 14.91
C MET A 376 31.85 15.03 16.26
N THR A 377 31.27 16.21 16.44
CA THR A 377 30.34 16.48 17.55
C THR A 377 29.09 15.61 17.41
N PHE A 378 28.30 15.43 18.48
CA PHE A 378 27.03 14.71 18.42
C PHE A 378 26.08 15.28 17.37
N LYS A 379 26.01 16.62 17.27
CA LYS A 379 25.13 17.30 16.31
C LYS A 379 25.56 17.02 14.86
N GLU A 380 26.85 17.07 14.58
CA GLU A 380 27.40 16.76 13.24
C GLU A 380 27.18 15.29 12.89
N ALA A 381 27.46 14.37 13.82
CA ALA A 381 27.28 12.94 13.62
C ALA A 381 25.80 12.57 13.42
N LEU A 382 24.90 13.14 14.22
CA LEU A 382 23.45 12.94 14.06
C LEU A 382 22.98 13.45 12.69
N LEU A 383 23.37 14.65 12.29
CA LEU A 383 22.99 15.22 11.01
C LEU A 383 23.56 14.41 9.84
N PHE A 384 24.79 13.92 9.97
CA PHE A 384 25.43 13.04 8.99
C PHE A 384 24.60 11.77 8.75
N VAL A 385 24.17 11.11 9.83
CA VAL A 385 23.33 9.91 9.73
C VAL A 385 21.94 10.26 9.19
N GLN A 386 21.32 11.36 9.65
CA GLN A 386 19.99 11.80 9.20
C GLN A 386 19.93 12.17 7.72
N ASN A 387 21.03 12.67 7.14
CA ASN A 387 21.14 12.92 5.70
C ASN A 387 21.03 11.62 4.88
N LEU A 388 21.39 10.48 5.46
CA LEU A 388 21.32 9.16 4.84
C LEU A 388 20.04 8.40 5.22
N ARG A 389 19.56 8.58 6.46
CA ARG A 389 18.37 7.95 7.04
C ARG A 389 17.58 8.99 7.86
N PRO A 390 16.66 9.77 7.24
CA PRO A 390 15.98 10.90 7.89
C PRO A 390 15.16 10.57 9.15
N GLU A 391 14.69 9.32 9.24
CA GLU A 391 13.92 8.78 10.38
C GLU A 391 14.75 8.63 11.68
N VAL A 392 16.08 8.74 11.60
CA VAL A 392 16.97 8.54 12.74
C VAL A 392 16.71 9.58 13.81
N SER A 393 16.35 9.10 14.99
CA SER A 393 16.04 9.91 16.16
C SER A 393 16.31 9.09 17.42
N PRO A 394 17.54 9.13 17.96
CA PRO A 394 17.83 8.59 19.28
C PRO A 394 16.86 9.15 20.32
N ASN A 395 16.36 8.31 21.22
CA ASN A 395 15.53 8.81 22.30
C ASN A 395 16.32 9.83 23.17
N PRO A 396 15.64 10.73 23.90
CA PRO A 396 16.31 11.80 24.65
C PRO A 396 17.36 11.31 25.68
N GLY A 397 17.15 10.14 26.26
CA GLY A 397 18.10 9.51 27.20
C GLY A 397 19.39 9.08 26.50
N PHE A 398 19.27 8.49 25.32
CA PHE A 398 20.42 8.13 24.49
C PHE A 398 21.12 9.34 23.90
N SER A 399 20.39 10.38 23.47
CA SER A 399 21.00 11.65 23.04
C SER A 399 21.87 12.25 24.15
N SER A 400 21.37 12.25 25.40
CA SER A 400 22.13 12.75 26.56
C SER A 400 23.39 11.93 26.82
N GLN A 401 23.33 10.62 26.62
CA GLN A 401 24.46 9.72 26.74
C GLN A 401 25.50 9.92 25.62
N LEU A 402 25.06 10.20 24.39
CA LEU A 402 25.94 10.50 23.26
C LEU A 402 26.68 11.83 23.44
N ILE A 403 26.04 12.84 24.02
CA ILE A 403 26.71 14.11 24.36
C ILE A 403 27.80 13.90 25.41
N LYS A 404 27.56 13.02 26.40
CA LYS A 404 28.60 12.65 27.40
C LYS A 404 29.74 11.87 26.74
N TRP A 405 29.42 10.96 25.83
CA TRP A 405 30.39 10.21 25.04
C TRP A 405 31.29 11.12 24.20
N GLU A 406 30.69 12.08 23.50
CA GLU A 406 31.41 13.11 22.75
C GLU A 406 32.47 13.83 23.61
N LYS A 407 32.07 14.32 24.80
CA LYS A 407 32.99 14.99 25.72
C LYS A 407 34.15 14.09 26.15
N ALA A 408 33.88 12.81 26.41
CA ALA A 408 34.91 11.84 26.80
C ALA A 408 35.91 11.56 25.67
N ILE A 409 35.45 11.58 24.41
CA ILE A 409 36.26 11.23 23.23
C ILE A 409 37.02 12.42 22.63
N LEU A 410 36.41 13.60 22.61
CA LEU A 410 36.98 14.80 21.98
C LEU A 410 37.67 15.74 22.97
N GLY A 411 37.49 15.51 24.28
CA GLY A 411 37.87 16.45 25.33
C GLY A 411 36.88 17.61 25.47
N GLU A 412 37.00 18.37 26.55
CA GLU A 412 36.28 19.65 26.68
C GLU A 412 36.88 20.64 25.66
N LYS A 413 36.12 20.96 24.61
CA LYS A 413 36.41 22.11 23.74
C LYS A 413 35.86 23.40 24.33
#